data_AF-L0F1G4-F1
#
_entry.id   AF-L0F1G4-F1
#
_cell.length_a   1.000
_cell.length_b   1.000
_cell.length_c   1.000
_cell.angle_alpha   90.00
_cell.angle_beta   90.00
_cell.angle_gamma   90.00
#
_symmetry.space_group_name_H-M   'P 1'
#
loop_
_entity.id
_entity.type
_entity.pdbx_description
1 polymer ?
#
loop_
_entity_poly.entity_id
_entity_poly.type
_entity_poly.pdbx_seq_one_letter_code
_entity_poly.pdbx_strand_id
1 'polypeptide(L)'
;MLNYDNDIEKRVTVILGPEGIGKTRELLAEQKRQESLGNCAVFIKESRVSNSYKELENILWTNTLLERAQGMGRNPAPNDLNAKDWQLVFLVDDCQAYDEELLKFMYDFVKNKPDILLILAGRNEVESKIKNIFIKANYKVIV
;
A
#
# COMPACT_ATOMS: atom_id res chain seq x y z
N MET A 1 18.13 3.30 -17.44
CA MET A 1 17.79 3.07 -16.02
C MET A 1 16.46 3.78 -15.78
N LEU A 2 15.36 3.02 -15.64
CA LEU A 2 14.04 3.62 -15.40
C LEU A 2 14.04 4.28 -14.02
N ASN A 3 13.72 5.57 -13.98
CA ASN A 3 13.84 6.40 -12.78
C ASN A 3 12.58 6.22 -11.91
N TYR A 4 12.46 5.06 -11.26
CA TYR A 4 11.29 4.67 -10.46
C TYR A 4 11.05 5.54 -9.22
N ASP A 5 12.00 6.40 -8.86
CA ASP A 5 11.90 7.35 -7.75
C ASP A 5 10.88 8.48 -7.99
N ASN A 6 10.46 8.73 -9.24
CA ASN A 6 9.56 9.83 -9.58
C ASN A 6 8.05 9.47 -9.50
N ASP A 7 7.69 8.20 -9.42
CA ASP A 7 6.27 7.78 -9.39
C ASP A 7 5.81 7.23 -8.04
N ILE A 8 6.70 7.15 -7.04
CA ILE A 8 6.32 6.66 -5.69
C ILE A 8 5.23 7.55 -5.04
N GLU A 9 5.22 8.85 -5.36
CA GLU A 9 4.21 9.84 -4.93
C GLU A 9 2.79 9.52 -5.38
N LYS A 10 2.66 8.86 -6.52
CA LYS A 10 1.36 8.42 -7.04
C LYS A 10 0.95 7.06 -6.51
N ARG A 11 1.87 6.32 -5.89
CA ARG A 11 1.68 4.93 -5.49
C ARG A 11 1.51 4.74 -3.99
N VAL A 12 2.01 5.68 -3.18
CA VAL A 12 1.83 5.63 -1.73
C VAL A 12 0.89 6.76 -1.28
N THR A 13 -0.21 6.38 -0.67
CA THR A 13 -1.16 7.30 -0.03
C THR A 13 -1.16 7.06 1.47
N VAL A 14 -1.12 8.13 2.26
CA VAL A 14 -1.23 8.08 3.71
C VAL A 14 -2.48 8.86 4.11
N ILE A 15 -3.35 8.21 4.89
CA ILE A 15 -4.56 8.78 5.46
C ILE A 15 -4.35 8.93 6.97
N LEU A 16 -4.34 10.17 7.46
CA LEU A 16 -4.19 10.47 8.89
C LEU A 16 -5.46 11.13 9.42
N GLY A 17 -5.84 10.80 10.65
CA GLY A 17 -6.97 11.43 11.32
C GLY A 17 -7.12 10.96 12.77
N PRO A 18 -7.95 11.62 13.59
CA PRO A 18 -8.21 11.19 14.96
C PRO A 18 -8.91 9.82 15.03
N GLU A 19 -8.92 9.20 16.21
CA GLU A 19 -9.64 7.95 16.45
C GLU A 19 -11.15 8.13 16.20
N GLY A 20 -11.81 7.10 15.63
CA GLY A 20 -13.25 7.12 15.37
C GLY A 20 -13.73 7.93 14.16
N ILE A 21 -12.84 8.61 13.41
CA ILE A 21 -13.23 9.48 12.27
C ILE A 21 -13.60 8.72 10.98
N GLY A 22 -13.60 7.38 11.00
CA GLY A 22 -14.00 6.55 9.86
C GLY A 22 -12.88 6.19 8.87
N LYS A 23 -11.60 6.27 9.26
CA LYS A 23 -10.45 5.88 8.40
C LYS A 23 -10.56 4.45 7.86
N THR A 24 -10.94 3.49 8.70
CA THR A 24 -11.18 2.10 8.26
C THR A 24 -12.30 2.01 7.21
N ARG A 25 -13.36 2.84 7.35
CA ARG A 25 -14.45 2.90 6.36
C ARG A 25 -13.95 3.46 5.04
N GLU A 26 -13.09 4.47 5.08
CA GLU A 26 -12.44 5.04 3.90
C GLU A 26 -11.54 4.00 3.20
N LEU A 27 -10.71 3.26 3.94
CA LEU A 27 -9.91 2.16 3.39
C LEU A 27 -10.79 1.09 2.75
N LEU A 28 -11.90 0.69 3.38
CA LEU A 28 -12.81 -0.31 2.80
C LEU A 28 -13.53 0.21 1.55
N ALA A 29 -13.88 1.49 1.49
CA ALA A 29 -14.44 2.11 0.29
C ALA A 29 -13.40 2.13 -0.85
N GLU A 30 -12.16 2.44 -0.50
CA GLU A 30 -11.05 2.45 -1.43
C GLU A 30 -10.71 1.05 -1.94
N GLN A 31 -10.72 0.03 -1.07
CA GLN A 31 -10.59 -1.37 -1.47
C GLN A 31 -11.62 -1.74 -2.54
N LYS A 32 -12.90 -1.48 -2.29
CA LYS A 32 -13.98 -1.76 -3.26
C LYS A 32 -13.80 -1.00 -4.56
N ARG A 33 -13.34 0.26 -4.49
CA ARG A 33 -13.06 1.08 -5.67
C ARG A 33 -11.96 0.43 -6.51
N GLN A 34 -10.87 0.02 -5.89
CA GLN A 34 -9.74 -0.63 -6.57
C GLN A 34 -10.15 -1.96 -7.19
N GLU A 35 -10.89 -2.79 -6.45
CA GLU A 35 -11.46 -4.04 -6.98
C GLU A 35 -12.37 -3.78 -8.20
N SER A 36 -13.20 -2.75 -8.18
CA SER A 36 -14.06 -2.37 -9.32
C SER A 36 -13.28 -1.90 -10.55
N LEU A 37 -12.05 -1.40 -10.35
CA LEU A 37 -11.14 -1.01 -11.43
C LEU A 37 -10.39 -2.23 -12.01
N GLY A 38 -10.50 -3.40 -11.37
CA GLY A 38 -9.82 -4.65 -11.74
C GLY A 38 -8.52 -4.88 -11.00
N ASN A 39 -8.24 -4.13 -9.93
CA ASN A 39 -7.04 -4.29 -9.11
C ASN A 39 -7.24 -5.34 -8.01
N CYS A 40 -6.17 -6.03 -7.63
CA CYS A 40 -6.20 -6.92 -6.46
C CYS A 40 -5.92 -6.10 -5.20
N ALA A 41 -6.88 -6.04 -4.28
CA ALA A 41 -6.79 -5.22 -3.09
C ALA A 41 -6.67 -6.09 -1.82
N VAL A 42 -5.55 -5.96 -1.11
CA VAL A 42 -5.22 -6.74 0.08
C VAL A 42 -5.31 -5.85 1.31
N PHE A 43 -6.29 -6.14 2.16
CA PHE A 43 -6.48 -5.44 3.42
C PHE A 43 -5.65 -6.07 4.55
N ILE A 44 -4.69 -5.30 5.08
CA ILE A 44 -3.80 -5.67 6.17
C ILE A 44 -4.27 -4.95 7.44
N LYS A 45 -4.56 -5.73 8.49
CA LYS A 45 -4.90 -5.22 9.82
C LYS A 45 -3.78 -5.54 10.79
N GLU A 46 -3.55 -4.66 11.75
CA GLU A 46 -2.63 -4.89 12.87
C GLU A 46 -2.86 -6.27 13.51
N SER A 47 -4.11 -6.65 13.81
CA SER A 47 -4.40 -7.94 14.46
C SER A 47 -3.94 -9.18 13.70
N ARG A 48 -3.53 -9.03 12.43
CA ARG A 48 -2.98 -10.09 11.58
C ARG A 48 -1.45 -10.05 11.46
N VAL A 49 -0.81 -9.02 11.96
CA VAL A 49 0.63 -8.85 11.97
C VAL A 49 1.04 -8.72 13.44
N SER A 50 1.61 -9.78 14.00
CA SER A 50 2.03 -9.88 15.42
C SER A 50 3.27 -9.02 15.70
N ASN A 51 3.38 -7.83 15.09
CA ASN A 51 4.57 -6.99 15.02
C ASN A 51 5.84 -7.75 14.61
N SER A 52 5.67 -8.80 13.82
CA SER A 52 6.77 -9.62 13.31
C SER A 52 7.06 -9.27 11.88
N TYR A 53 8.32 -8.88 11.63
CA TYR A 53 8.86 -8.68 10.28
C TYR A 53 8.53 -9.85 9.35
N LYS A 54 8.66 -11.09 9.85
CA LYS A 54 8.43 -12.31 9.07
C LYS A 54 6.97 -12.48 8.65
N GLU A 55 6.02 -12.08 9.48
CA GLU A 55 4.60 -12.15 9.12
C GLU A 55 4.25 -11.10 8.08
N LEU A 56 4.73 -9.87 8.26
CA LEU A 56 4.52 -8.81 7.27
C LEU A 56 5.15 -9.18 5.93
N GLU A 57 6.39 -9.67 5.95
CA GLU A 57 7.09 -10.19 4.77
C GLU A 57 6.29 -11.31 4.10
N ASN A 58 5.81 -12.30 4.86
CA ASN A 58 4.99 -13.39 4.33
C ASN A 58 3.71 -12.88 3.67
N ILE A 59 3.00 -11.93 4.28
CA ILE A 59 1.78 -11.34 3.71
C ILE A 59 2.11 -10.65 2.37
N LEU A 60 3.12 -9.79 2.35
CA LEU A 60 3.49 -9.04 1.14
C LEU A 60 3.93 -9.98 0.01
N TRP A 61 4.81 -10.94 0.28
CA TRP A 61 5.31 -11.87 -0.74
C TRP A 61 4.27 -12.89 -1.17
N THR A 62 3.49 -13.46 -0.26
CA THR A 62 2.49 -14.49 -0.61
C THR A 62 1.45 -13.91 -1.55
N ASN A 63 0.93 -12.71 -1.26
CA ASN A 63 -0.01 -12.05 -2.17
C ASN A 63 0.66 -11.70 -3.51
N THR A 64 1.87 -11.15 -3.50
CA THR A 64 2.60 -10.85 -4.75
C THR A 64 2.85 -12.10 -5.60
N LEU A 65 3.17 -13.25 -4.99
CA LEU A 65 3.41 -14.51 -5.68
C LEU A 65 2.12 -15.17 -6.16
N LEU A 66 1.06 -15.14 -5.36
CA LEU A 66 -0.27 -15.63 -5.73
C LEU A 66 -0.79 -14.90 -6.97
N GLU A 67 -0.68 -13.57 -7.00
CA GLU A 67 -1.06 -12.77 -8.16
C GLU A 67 -0.29 -13.23 -9.41
N ARG A 68 1.05 -13.32 -9.32
CA ARG A 68 1.88 -13.79 -10.43
C ARG A 68 1.54 -15.21 -10.89
N ALA A 69 1.28 -16.13 -9.96
CA ALA A 69 0.98 -17.53 -10.26
C ALA A 69 -0.37 -17.71 -10.95
N GLN A 70 -1.35 -16.87 -10.65
CA GLN A 70 -2.66 -16.86 -11.32
C GLN A 70 -2.61 -16.25 -12.73
N GLY A 71 -1.42 -15.93 -13.24
CA GLY A 71 -1.26 -15.27 -14.54
C GLY A 71 -1.71 -13.81 -14.54
N MET A 72 -1.98 -13.25 -13.35
CA MET A 72 -2.27 -11.84 -13.13
C MET A 72 -0.94 -11.10 -13.11
N GLY A 73 -0.57 -10.56 -14.27
CA GLY A 73 0.80 -10.09 -14.55
C GLY A 73 1.36 -10.54 -15.90
N ARG A 74 0.53 -11.08 -16.82
CA ARG A 74 0.93 -11.13 -18.22
C ARG A 74 0.95 -9.72 -18.80
N ASN A 75 2.12 -9.11 -18.66
CA ASN A 75 2.77 -8.18 -19.57
C ASN A 75 1.92 -7.94 -20.84
N PRO A 76 1.12 -6.85 -20.92
CA PRO A 76 0.72 -6.39 -22.23
C PRO A 76 2.02 -6.07 -22.98
N ALA A 77 2.07 -6.43 -24.26
CA ALA A 77 3.21 -6.08 -25.08
C ALA A 77 3.59 -4.59 -24.85
N PRO A 78 4.88 -4.23 -24.85
CA PRO A 78 5.37 -2.90 -24.44
C PRO A 78 4.81 -1.70 -25.24
N ASN A 79 3.89 -1.92 -26.18
CA ASN A 79 3.23 -0.90 -27.00
C ASN A 79 1.71 -0.78 -26.76
N ASP A 80 1.11 -1.53 -25.84
CA ASP A 80 -0.32 -1.44 -25.54
C ASP A 80 -0.56 -0.47 -24.38
N LEU A 81 -0.54 0.84 -24.68
CA LEU A 81 -0.84 1.93 -23.75
C LEU A 81 -2.27 1.88 -23.14
N ASN A 82 -3.08 0.89 -23.52
CA ASN A 82 -4.48 0.71 -23.10
C ASN A 82 -4.77 -0.64 -22.43
N ALA A 83 -3.77 -1.51 -22.26
CA ALA A 83 -3.95 -2.63 -21.37
C ALA A 83 -4.01 -2.08 -19.94
N LYS A 84 -5.14 -2.29 -19.27
CA LYS A 84 -5.28 -1.92 -17.86
C LYS A 84 -4.16 -2.61 -17.09
N ASP A 85 -3.15 -1.84 -16.67
CA ASP A 85 -2.13 -2.30 -15.74
C ASP A 85 -2.85 -2.59 -14.42
N TRP A 86 -3.27 -3.84 -14.23
CA TRP A 86 -3.85 -4.29 -12.98
C TRP A 86 -2.79 -4.19 -11.89
N GLN A 87 -3.11 -3.49 -10.80
CA GLN A 87 -2.18 -3.22 -9.71
C GLN A 87 -2.55 -4.05 -8.48
N LEU A 88 -1.54 -4.47 -7.73
CA LEU A 88 -1.72 -4.99 -6.39
C LEU A 88 -1.77 -3.80 -5.41
N VAL A 89 -2.81 -3.71 -4.61
CA VAL A 89 -3.05 -2.60 -3.68
C VAL A 89 -3.01 -3.12 -2.25
N PHE A 90 -2.02 -2.69 -1.48
CA PHE A 90 -2.00 -2.95 -0.04
C PHE A 90 -2.71 -1.82 0.71
N LEU A 91 -3.74 -2.18 1.48
CA LEU A 91 -4.44 -1.27 2.37
C LEU A 91 -4.10 -1.64 3.81
N VAL A 92 -3.31 -0.80 4.49
CA VAL A 92 -2.83 -1.04 5.84
C VAL A 92 -3.60 -0.15 6.81
N ASP A 93 -4.36 -0.77 7.71
CA ASP A 93 -5.06 -0.06 8.77
C ASP A 93 -4.22 0.03 10.04
N ASP A 94 -4.50 1.03 10.87
CA ASP A 94 -3.83 1.27 12.15
C ASP A 94 -2.29 1.30 12.08
N CYS A 95 -1.74 2.08 11.15
CA CYS A 95 -0.29 2.10 10.89
C CYS A 95 0.56 2.57 12.09
N GLN A 96 -0.06 3.18 13.10
CA GLN A 96 0.60 3.53 14.36
C GLN A 96 1.12 2.32 15.15
N ALA A 97 0.55 1.14 14.95
CA ALA A 97 0.92 -0.07 15.68
C ALA A 97 2.26 -0.66 15.22
N TYR A 98 2.67 -0.38 13.98
CA TYR A 98 3.93 -0.85 13.42
C TYR A 98 5.08 0.04 13.88
N ASP A 99 6.22 -0.54 14.21
CA ASP A 99 7.45 0.21 14.44
C ASP A 99 8.00 0.86 13.15
N GLU A 100 9.06 1.66 13.27
CA GLU A 100 9.66 2.32 12.11
C GLU A 100 10.32 1.35 11.13
N GLU A 101 10.86 0.23 11.61
CA GLU A 101 11.56 -0.74 10.76
C GLU A 101 10.57 -1.44 9.83
N LEU A 102 9.41 -1.84 10.34
CA LEU A 102 8.33 -2.43 9.55
C LEU A 102 7.74 -1.45 8.53
N LEU A 103 7.55 -0.19 8.92
CA LEU A 103 7.07 0.86 8.01
C LEU A 103 8.09 1.15 6.90
N LYS A 104 9.38 1.22 7.23
CA LYS A 104 10.47 1.36 6.24
C LYS A 104 10.51 0.17 5.30
N PHE A 105 10.39 -1.05 5.83
CA PHE A 105 10.34 -2.26 5.02
C PHE A 105 9.18 -2.24 4.01
N MET A 106 7.97 -1.85 4.44
CA MET A 106 6.83 -1.72 3.52
C MET A 106 7.09 -0.69 2.42
N TYR A 107 7.64 0.46 2.80
CA TYR A 107 7.98 1.52 1.85
C TYR A 107 9.00 1.04 0.82
N ASP A 108 10.10 0.43 1.28
CA ASP A 108 11.16 -0.10 0.42
C ASP A 108 10.65 -1.24 -0.47
N PHE A 109 9.76 -2.08 0.04
CA PHE A 109 9.13 -3.14 -0.73
C PHE A 109 8.33 -2.59 -1.91
N VAL A 110 7.50 -1.57 -1.68
CA VAL A 110 6.66 -0.92 -2.72
C VAL A 110 7.52 -0.05 -3.65
N LYS A 111 8.55 0.61 -3.13
CA LYS A 111 9.50 1.38 -3.92
C LYS A 111 10.10 0.55 -5.07
N ASN A 112 10.46 -0.70 -4.78
CA ASN A 112 11.07 -1.61 -5.74
C ASN A 112 10.07 -2.39 -6.63
N LYS A 113 8.75 -2.16 -6.49
CA LYS A 113 7.70 -2.86 -7.25
C LYS A 113 6.70 -1.85 -7.83
N PRO A 114 6.87 -1.40 -9.09
CA PRO A 114 6.09 -0.33 -9.69
C PRO A 114 4.60 -0.66 -9.91
N ASP A 115 4.28 -1.95 -9.92
CA ASP A 115 2.94 -2.55 -10.03
C ASP A 115 2.15 -2.55 -8.71
N ILE A 116 2.73 -2.02 -7.63
CA ILE A 116 2.13 -2.03 -6.29
C ILE A 116 1.76 -0.62 -5.85
N LEU A 117 0.52 -0.48 -5.36
CA LEU A 117 0.02 0.65 -4.60
C LEU A 117 0.01 0.33 -3.09
N LEU A 118 0.24 1.34 -2.28
CA LEU A 118 0.18 1.28 -0.83
C LEU A 118 -0.71 2.40 -0.31
N ILE A 119 -1.69 2.05 0.51
CA ILE A 119 -2.58 3.00 1.19
C ILE A 119 -2.51 2.70 2.68
N LEU A 120 -1.96 3.63 3.45
CA LEU A 120 -1.79 3.51 4.89
C LEU A 120 -2.84 4.37 5.59
N ALA A 121 -3.49 3.88 6.62
CA ALA A 121 -4.30 4.69 7.52
C ALA A 121 -3.72 4.67 8.93
N GLY A 122 -3.66 5.83 9.58
CA GLY A 122 -3.13 5.94 10.94
C GLY A 122 -3.68 7.12 11.71
N ARG A 123 -3.28 7.21 12.98
CA ARG A 123 -3.62 8.34 13.85
C ARG A 123 -2.71 9.55 13.59
N ASN A 124 -3.19 10.75 13.88
CA ASN A 124 -2.40 11.98 13.73
C ASN A 124 -1.12 11.97 14.60
N GLU A 125 -1.11 11.26 15.74
CA GLU A 125 0.05 11.23 16.63
C GLU A 125 1.32 10.66 15.98
N VAL A 126 1.15 9.82 14.94
CA VAL A 126 2.29 9.21 14.21
C VAL A 126 2.67 9.95 12.94
N GLU A 127 2.08 11.13 12.67
CA GLU A 127 2.35 11.92 11.47
C GLU A 127 3.83 12.19 11.25
N SER A 128 4.55 12.66 12.28
CA SER A 128 5.98 12.97 12.19
C SER A 128 6.81 11.74 11.82
N LYS A 129 6.50 10.59 12.44
CA LYS A 129 7.16 9.31 12.16
C LYS A 129 6.91 8.87 10.71
N ILE A 130 5.67 8.97 10.23
CA ILE A 130 5.29 8.59 8.88
C ILE A 130 5.91 9.55 7.85
N LYS A 131 5.96 10.86 8.10
CA LYS A 131 6.60 11.84 7.20
C LYS A 131 8.10 11.61 7.02
N ASN A 132 8.77 11.11 8.05
CA ASN A 132 10.20 10.77 7.96
C ASN A 132 10.49 9.53 7.11
N ILE A 133 9.52 8.62 6.97
CA ILE A 133 9.66 7.37 6.22
C ILE A 133 9.12 7.55 4.79
N PHE A 134 7.94 8.15 4.68
CA PHE A 134 7.17 8.31 3.45
C PHE A 134 7.32 9.74 2.90
N ILE A 135 8.57 10.20 2.74
CA ILE A 135 8.97 11.59 2.38
C ILE A 135 8.26 12.13 1.13
N LYS A 136 7.79 11.23 0.28
CA LYS A 136 7.15 11.47 -1.01
C LYS A 136 5.80 10.76 -1.12
N ALA A 137 5.04 10.57 -0.04
CA ALA A 137 3.69 10.02 -0.17
C ALA A 137 2.65 11.12 -0.41
N ASN A 138 1.52 10.75 -0.99
CA ASN A 138 0.34 11.59 -1.03
C ASN A 138 -0.37 11.54 0.33
N TYR A 139 -0.51 12.68 1.01
CA TYR A 139 -1.12 12.76 2.34
C TYR A 139 -2.55 13.28 2.27
N LYS A 140 -3.49 12.50 2.80
CA LYS A 140 -4.88 12.90 3.03
C LYS A 140 -5.11 12.99 4.55
N VAL A 141 -5.30 14.21 5.05
CA VAL A 141 -5.68 14.43 6.46
C VAL A 141 -7.20 14.54 6.55
N ILE A 142 -7.82 13.68 7.36
CA ILE A 142 -9.23 13.73 7.70
C ILE A 142 -9.34 14.40 9.06
N VAL A 143 -10.00 15.56 9.10
CA VAL A 143 -10.19 16.38 10.30
C VAL A 143 -11.53 16.06 10.95
#